data_AF-A0A959K5Z4-F1
#
_entry.id   AF-A0A959K5Z4-F1
#
_cell.length_a   1.000
_cell.length_b   1.000
_cell.length_c   1.000
_cell.angle_alpha   90.00
_cell.angle_beta   90.00
_cell.angle_gamma   90.00
#
_symmetry.space_group_name_H-M   'P 1'
#
loop_
_entity.id
_entity.type
_entity.pdbx_description
1 polymer ?
#
loop_
_entity_poly.entity_id
_entity_poly.type
_entity_poly.pdbx_seq_one_letter_code
_entity_poly.pdbx_strand_id
1 'polypeptide(L)'
;MQKTVFLTMLAIAVSWVSCKKDNVSKGCAQEDFIGVYSGTESCQGSDDKSTTYEIKKQGSDLVMIDGDGNNFDITTDDCKLTVPSVDLILVEFSGDGSLNGKELTVNLNLGALGFTTKCVFKGNKS
;
A
#
# COMPACT_ATOMS: atom_id res chain seq x y z
N MET A 1 -28.65 63.53 23.54
CA MET A 1 -29.24 63.49 22.18
C MET A 1 -29.02 62.09 21.62
N GLN A 2 -30.11 61.41 21.34
CA GLN A 2 -30.25 60.02 20.89
C GLN A 2 -30.55 60.04 19.38
N LYS A 3 -29.97 59.13 18.60
CA LYS A 3 -30.27 58.72 17.18
C LYS A 3 -28.98 58.07 16.62
N THR A 4 -28.92 56.89 15.99
CA THR A 4 -29.90 55.96 15.40
C THR A 4 -29.19 54.62 15.17
N VAL A 5 -29.90 53.51 15.37
CA VAL A 5 -29.55 52.11 15.05
C VAL A 5 -29.82 51.83 13.55
N PHE A 6 -29.13 50.83 12.98
CA PHE A 6 -29.45 49.98 11.79
C PHE A 6 -28.31 49.97 10.76
N LEU A 7 -27.45 48.95 10.74
CA LEU A 7 -27.59 47.67 10.03
C LEU A 7 -27.57 47.85 8.50
N THR A 8 -26.42 47.57 7.87
CA THR A 8 -26.40 47.12 6.47
C THR A 8 -25.33 46.05 6.29
N MET A 9 -25.85 44.86 6.06
CA MET A 9 -25.20 43.64 5.60
C MET A 9 -24.53 43.91 4.24
N LEU A 10 -23.24 43.60 4.10
CA LEU A 10 -22.66 43.32 2.79
C LEU A 10 -21.65 42.19 2.90
N ALA A 11 -22.10 41.00 2.51
CA ALA A 11 -21.26 39.86 2.23
C ALA A 11 -20.43 40.15 0.96
N ILE A 12 -19.11 39.98 1.05
CA ILE A 12 -18.29 39.67 -0.11
C ILE A 12 -17.61 38.33 0.16
N ALA A 13 -18.01 37.39 -0.68
CA ALA A 13 -17.56 36.03 -0.75
C ALA A 13 -16.20 35.94 -1.47
N VAL A 14 -15.45 34.88 -1.15
CA VAL A 14 -14.55 34.14 -2.04
C VAL A 14 -13.35 34.91 -2.60
N SER A 15 -12.15 34.54 -2.17
CA SER A 15 -11.24 33.77 -3.04
C SER A 15 -9.88 33.49 -2.39
N TRP A 16 -9.57 32.19 -2.28
CA TRP A 16 -8.31 31.58 -2.70
C TRP A 16 -7.02 32.41 -2.59
N VAL A 17 -6.32 32.21 -1.49
CA VAL A 17 -4.85 32.13 -1.49
C VAL A 17 -4.53 30.67 -1.21
N SER A 18 -4.49 29.80 -2.23
CA SER A 18 -3.27 29.53 -3.00
C SER A 18 -2.04 29.32 -2.11
N CYS A 19 -2.08 28.33 -1.23
CA CYS A 19 -0.86 27.63 -0.84
C CYS A 19 -0.59 26.54 -1.90
N LYS A 20 0.23 26.97 -2.84
CA LYS A 20 1.00 26.17 -3.78
C LYS A 20 1.41 24.83 -3.16
N LYS A 21 1.06 23.74 -3.84
CA LYS A 21 2.02 22.76 -4.36
C LYS A 21 3.11 22.29 -3.39
N ASP A 22 2.74 21.86 -2.19
CA ASP A 22 3.60 21.04 -1.33
C ASP A 22 3.23 19.56 -1.50
N ASN A 23 3.30 19.05 -2.73
CA ASN A 23 3.52 17.61 -2.91
C ASN A 23 5.04 17.39 -2.81
N VAL A 24 5.59 17.75 -1.65
CA VAL A 24 6.70 17.01 -1.10
C VAL A 24 6.18 15.58 -1.09
N SER A 25 6.81 14.68 -1.84
CA SER A 25 6.59 13.24 -1.67
C SER A 25 6.94 12.94 -0.22
N LYS A 26 5.97 13.10 0.69
CA LYS A 26 6.04 12.52 2.02
C LYS A 26 6.05 11.04 1.71
N GLY A 27 7.21 10.43 1.92
CA GLY A 27 7.36 9.01 1.75
C GLY A 27 6.30 8.24 2.53
N CYS A 28 6.05 7.00 2.15
CA CYS A 28 5.02 6.20 2.80
C CYS A 28 5.47 5.88 4.24
N ALA A 29 4.57 6.07 5.20
CA ALA A 29 4.74 5.57 6.56
C ALA A 29 4.39 4.07 6.61
N GLN A 30 4.88 3.36 7.62
CA GLN A 30 4.57 1.93 7.81
C GLN A 30 3.05 1.69 7.89
N GLU A 31 2.31 2.62 8.51
CA GLU A 31 0.86 2.57 8.64
C GLU A 31 0.14 2.68 7.29
N ASP A 32 0.76 3.32 6.29
CA ASP A 32 0.16 3.47 4.95
C ASP A 32 0.07 2.13 4.23
N PHE A 33 0.85 1.12 4.64
CA PHE A 33 0.77 -0.24 4.10
C PHE A 33 -0.32 -1.10 4.77
N ILE A 34 -0.79 -0.75 5.97
CA ILE A 34 -1.73 -1.61 6.72
C ILE A 34 -3.12 -1.60 6.06
N GLY A 35 -3.67 -2.76 5.71
CA GLY A 35 -5.00 -2.91 5.16
C GLY A 35 -5.16 -4.15 4.27
N VAL A 36 -6.34 -4.27 3.67
CA VAL A 36 -6.68 -5.38 2.76
C VAL A 36 -6.65 -4.87 1.32
N TYR A 37 -5.88 -5.55 0.49
CA TYR A 37 -5.67 -5.25 -0.92
C TYR A 37 -6.35 -6.34 -1.75
N SER A 38 -7.32 -5.95 -2.58
CA SER A 38 -7.97 -6.86 -3.52
C SER A 38 -7.43 -6.60 -4.92
N GLY A 39 -7.08 -7.65 -5.66
CA GLY A 39 -6.40 -7.48 -6.95
C GLY A 39 -6.20 -8.76 -7.73
N THR A 40 -5.29 -8.69 -8.69
CA THR A 40 -4.94 -9.81 -9.57
C THR A 40 -3.50 -10.24 -9.31
N GLU A 41 -3.28 -11.53 -9.21
CA GLU A 41 -1.96 -12.17 -9.20
C GLU A 41 -1.73 -12.89 -10.53
N SER A 42 -0.60 -12.61 -11.16
CA SER A 42 -0.16 -13.21 -12.41
C SER A 42 1.16 -13.94 -12.19
N CYS A 43 1.15 -15.27 -12.32
CA CYS A 43 2.33 -16.12 -12.14
C CYS A 43 2.81 -16.66 -13.49
N GLN A 44 4.12 -16.72 -13.69
CA GLN A 44 4.70 -17.29 -14.92
C GLN A 44 4.22 -18.73 -15.13
N GLY A 45 3.60 -19.00 -16.28
CA GLY A 45 3.10 -20.32 -16.63
C GLY A 45 1.77 -20.70 -15.98
N SER A 46 1.03 -19.74 -15.43
CA SER A 46 -0.33 -19.93 -14.89
C SER A 46 -1.25 -18.82 -15.36
N ASP A 47 -2.55 -19.07 -15.32
CA ASP A 47 -3.56 -18.05 -15.59
C ASP A 47 -3.60 -17.03 -14.44
N ASP A 48 -3.97 -15.79 -14.77
CA ASP A 48 -4.21 -14.73 -13.80
C ASP A 48 -5.36 -15.12 -12.86
N LYS A 49 -5.18 -14.88 -11.56
CA LYS A 49 -6.22 -15.13 -10.54
C LYS A 49 -6.53 -13.88 -9.73
N SER A 50 -7.79 -13.71 -9.38
CA SER A 50 -8.21 -12.73 -8.38
C SER A 50 -7.79 -13.24 -6.99
N THR A 51 -7.16 -12.39 -6.18
CA THR A 51 -6.72 -12.73 -4.83
C THR A 51 -6.74 -11.50 -3.93
N THR A 52 -6.48 -11.72 -2.64
CA THR A 52 -6.35 -10.68 -1.63
C THR A 52 -5.03 -10.80 -0.90
N TYR A 53 -4.46 -9.67 -0.50
CA TYR A 53 -3.39 -9.60 0.48
C TYR A 53 -3.81 -8.72 1.65
N GLU A 54 -3.67 -9.20 2.88
CA GLU A 54 -3.82 -8.39 4.10
C GLU A 54 -2.44 -8.03 4.65
N ILE A 55 -2.17 -6.75 4.87
CA ILE A 55 -1.01 -6.31 5.63
C ILE A 55 -1.48 -5.82 6.99
N LYS A 56 -0.92 -6.38 8.06
CA LYS A 56 -1.23 -5.98 9.44
C LYS A 56 0.01 -5.89 10.32
N LYS A 57 -0.14 -5.22 11.45
CA LYS A 57 0.92 -5.11 12.47
C LYS A 57 0.85 -6.29 13.44
N GLN A 58 2.00 -6.93 13.68
CA GLN A 58 2.17 -7.96 14.70
C GLN A 58 3.34 -7.58 15.61
N GLY A 59 3.05 -7.02 16.78
CA GLY A 59 4.08 -6.44 17.64
C GLY A 59 4.67 -5.16 17.03
N SER A 60 5.98 -5.11 16.83
CA SER A 60 6.67 -4.03 16.11
C SER A 60 6.61 -4.19 14.59
N ASP A 61 6.38 -5.40 14.12
CA ASP A 61 6.66 -5.79 12.74
C ASP A 61 5.39 -5.78 11.90
N LEU A 62 5.55 -5.75 10.58
CA LEU A 62 4.46 -5.95 9.64
C LEU A 62 4.48 -7.38 9.10
N VAL A 63 3.28 -7.93 8.94
CA VAL A 63 3.05 -9.25 8.35
C VAL A 63 2.07 -9.09 7.19
N MET A 64 2.44 -9.69 6.06
CA MET A 64 1.60 -9.83 4.88
C MET A 64 0.97 -11.22 4.88
N ILE A 65 -0.32 -11.32 4.59
CA ILE A 65 -1.09 -12.56 4.55
C ILE A 65 -1.73 -12.66 3.18
N ASP A 66 -1.50 -13.77 2.47
CA ASP A 66 -2.12 -14.02 1.16
C ASP A 66 -3.58 -14.52 1.29
N GLY A 67 -4.25 -14.67 0.15
CA GLY A 67 -5.65 -15.14 0.08
C GLY A 67 -5.84 -16.59 0.54
N ASP A 68 -4.75 -17.36 0.62
CA ASP A 68 -4.75 -18.75 1.11
C ASP A 68 -4.46 -18.83 2.63
N GLY A 69 -4.12 -17.69 3.26
CA GLY A 69 -3.86 -17.56 4.68
C GLY A 69 -2.39 -17.77 5.07
N ASN A 70 -1.47 -17.88 4.11
CA ASN A 70 -0.04 -17.94 4.40
C ASN A 70 0.47 -16.56 4.81
N ASN A 71 1.37 -16.53 5.79
CA ASN A 71 1.91 -15.31 6.35
C ASN A 71 3.41 -15.15 6.08
N PHE A 72 3.81 -13.91 5.81
CA PHE A 72 5.18 -13.54 5.51
C PHE A 72 5.52 -12.26 6.25
N ASP A 73 6.65 -12.26 6.97
CA ASP A 73 7.19 -11.04 7.54
C ASP A 73 7.57 -10.09 6.40
N ILE A 74 7.32 -8.80 6.59
CA ILE A 74 7.71 -7.79 5.62
C ILE A 74 8.40 -6.62 6.31
N THR A 75 9.26 -5.96 5.55
CA THR A 75 9.86 -4.68 5.94
C THR A 75 9.46 -3.60 4.95
N THR A 76 9.38 -2.37 5.43
CA THR A 76 9.03 -1.21 4.59
C THR A 76 10.07 -0.13 4.77
N ASP A 77 10.48 0.47 3.65
CA ASP A 77 11.35 1.63 3.62
C ASP A 77 10.78 2.61 2.58
N ASP A 78 10.28 3.75 3.06
CA ASP A 78 9.47 4.66 2.24
C ASP A 78 8.30 3.89 1.60
N CYS A 79 7.96 4.16 0.34
CA CYS A 79 6.92 3.47 -0.42
C CYS A 79 7.36 2.11 -0.99
N LYS A 80 8.42 1.50 -0.45
CA LYS A 80 8.86 0.15 -0.83
C LYS A 80 8.56 -0.86 0.26
N LEU A 81 8.25 -2.06 -0.18
CA LEU A 81 8.04 -3.25 0.64
C LEU A 81 9.07 -4.30 0.25
N THR A 82 9.61 -5.02 1.23
CA THR A 82 10.50 -6.17 0.99
C THR A 82 9.98 -7.37 1.77
N VAL A 83 9.82 -8.48 1.07
CA VAL A 83 9.62 -9.81 1.65
C VAL A 83 11.01 -10.46 1.72
N PRO A 84 11.59 -10.61 2.92
CA PRO A 84 12.93 -11.17 3.06
C PRO A 84 12.97 -12.61 2.54
N SER A 85 14.13 -13.01 2.02
CA SER A 85 14.29 -14.38 1.55
C SER A 85 14.21 -15.35 2.72
N VAL A 86 13.28 -16.30 2.62
CA VAL A 86 13.19 -17.44 3.52
C VAL A 86 13.65 -18.66 2.74
N ASP A 87 14.76 -19.24 3.18
CA ASP A 87 15.28 -20.51 2.65
C ASP A 87 14.86 -21.63 3.60
N LEU A 88 13.84 -22.37 3.20
CA LEU A 88 13.49 -23.65 3.81
C LEU A 88 14.07 -24.74 2.92
N ILE A 89 14.48 -25.88 3.50
CA ILE A 89 15.09 -26.97 2.72
C ILE A 89 14.25 -27.27 1.46
N LEU A 90 14.79 -26.88 0.29
CA LEU A 90 14.23 -27.03 -1.06
C LEU A 90 13.14 -26.03 -1.49
N VAL A 91 12.85 -24.98 -0.71
CA VAL A 91 11.89 -23.92 -1.05
C VAL A 91 12.50 -22.54 -0.72
N GLU A 92 12.51 -21.67 -1.72
CA GLU A 92 12.92 -20.26 -1.58
C GLU A 92 11.69 -19.37 -1.76
N PHE A 93 11.49 -18.42 -0.87
CA PHE A 93 10.45 -17.40 -1.01
C PHE A 93 11.01 -16.03 -0.73
N SER A 94 10.88 -15.10 -1.67
CA SER A 94 11.30 -13.72 -1.51
C SER A 94 10.46 -12.79 -2.36
N GLY A 95 10.58 -11.48 -2.15
CA GLY A 95 9.88 -10.52 -2.97
C GLY A 95 10.15 -9.07 -2.63
N ASP A 96 9.69 -8.20 -3.51
CA ASP A 96 9.72 -6.76 -3.37
C ASP A 96 8.39 -6.16 -3.81
N GLY A 97 8.08 -4.96 -3.35
CA GLY A 97 6.84 -4.30 -3.71
C GLY A 97 6.89 -2.81 -3.53
N SER A 98 5.81 -2.16 -3.93
CA SER A 98 5.64 -0.73 -3.78
C SER A 98 4.19 -0.34 -3.52
N LEU A 99 4.02 0.75 -2.77
CA LEU A 99 2.73 1.37 -2.52
C LEU A 99 2.66 2.69 -3.27
N ASN A 100 1.66 2.84 -4.14
CA ASN A 100 1.38 4.08 -4.86
C ASN A 100 -0.05 4.53 -4.57
N GLY A 101 -0.21 5.40 -3.57
CA GLY A 101 -1.52 5.80 -3.06
C GLY A 101 -2.23 4.61 -2.43
N LYS A 102 -3.23 4.06 -3.11
CA LYS A 102 -3.97 2.87 -2.65
C LYS A 102 -3.55 1.58 -3.36
N GLU A 103 -2.77 1.68 -4.43
CA GLU A 103 -2.35 0.50 -5.20
C GLU A 103 -1.08 -0.10 -4.57
N LEU A 104 -1.15 -1.38 -4.25
CA LEU A 104 0.00 -2.21 -3.86
C LEU A 104 0.38 -3.08 -5.04
N THR A 105 1.66 -3.02 -5.43
CA THR A 105 2.28 -3.97 -6.34
C THR A 105 3.27 -4.83 -5.56
N VAL A 106 3.22 -6.15 -5.71
CA VAL A 106 4.19 -7.09 -5.10
C VAL A 106 4.70 -8.04 -6.15
N ASN A 107 6.03 -8.15 -6.27
CA ASN A 107 6.74 -9.12 -7.08
C ASN A 107 7.26 -10.21 -6.14
N LEU A 108 6.80 -11.44 -6.34
CA LEU A 108 7.22 -12.62 -5.57
C LEU A 108 8.07 -13.53 -6.43
N ASN A 109 9.16 -14.04 -5.85
CA ASN A 109 9.96 -15.13 -6.38
C ASN A 109 9.72 -16.37 -5.53
N LEU A 110 9.19 -17.41 -6.17
CA LEU A 110 8.90 -18.71 -5.58
C LEU A 110 9.87 -19.74 -6.16
N GLY A 111 10.81 -20.20 -5.37
CA GLY A 111 11.74 -21.27 -5.70
C GLY A 111 11.30 -22.59 -5.10
N ALA A 112 11.32 -23.67 -5.86
CA ALA A 112 11.20 -25.03 -5.34
C ALA A 112 12.04 -26.00 -6.16
N LEU A 113 12.85 -26.83 -5.50
CA LEU A 113 13.63 -27.90 -6.14
C LEU A 113 14.53 -27.43 -7.32
N GLY A 114 15.07 -26.20 -7.23
CA GLY A 114 15.90 -25.60 -8.28
C GLY A 114 15.14 -24.95 -9.43
N PHE A 115 13.80 -24.92 -9.39
CA PHE A 115 12.96 -24.15 -10.29
C PHE A 115 12.51 -22.86 -9.61
N THR A 116 12.45 -21.76 -10.36
CA THR A 116 11.96 -20.47 -9.87
C THR A 116 10.81 -19.96 -10.72
N THR A 117 9.70 -19.60 -10.09
CA THR A 117 8.54 -18.96 -10.69
C THR A 117 8.40 -17.54 -10.15
N LYS A 118 8.06 -16.60 -11.03
CA LYS A 118 7.77 -15.22 -10.64
C LYS A 118 6.27 -14.97 -10.66
N CYS A 119 5.77 -14.31 -9.62
CA CYS A 119 4.40 -13.85 -9.53
C CYS A 119 4.37 -12.34 -9.32
N VAL A 120 3.38 -11.67 -9.91
CA VAL A 120 3.13 -10.25 -9.71
C VAL A 120 1.70 -10.08 -9.24
N PHE A 121 1.54 -9.56 -8.03
CA PHE A 121 0.27 -9.08 -7.52
C PHE A 121 0.13 -7.58 -7.77
N LYS A 122 -1.06 -7.16 -8.21
CA LYS A 122 -1.49 -5.75 -8.23
C LYS A 122 -2.90 -5.63 -7.68
N GLY A 123 -3.05 -4.88 -6.60
CA GLY A 123 -4.34 -4.69 -5.96
C GLY A 123 -4.50 -3.34 -5.30
N ASN A 124 -5.76 -2.98 -5.00
CA ASN A 124 -6.09 -1.73 -4.36
C ASN A 124 -6.57 -1.96 -2.92
N LYS A 125 -6.12 -1.07 -2.03
CA LYS A 125 -6.60 -1.02 -0.65
C LYS A 125 -8.10 -0.72 -0.61
N SER A 126 -8.84 -1.57 0.09
CA SER A 126 -10.28 -1.41 0.35
C SER A 126 -10.55 -0.36 1.43
#